data_AF-A0A2V7FEL0-F1
#
_entry.id   AF-A0A2V7FEL0-F1
#
_cell.length_a   1.000
_cell.length_b   1.000
_cell.length_c   1.000
_cell.angle_alpha   90.00
_cell.angle_beta   90.00
_cell.angle_gamma   90.00
#
_symmetry.space_group_name_H-M   'P 1'
#
loop_
_entity.id
_entity.type
_entity.pdbx_description
1 polymer ?
#
loop_
_entity_poly.entity_id
_entity_poly.type
_entity_poly.pdbx_seq_one_letter_code
_entity_poly.pdbx_strand_id
1 'polypeptide(L)' 'MVDDDPEARKVLKDFLRLRGLAVLEARNGLEALLSVKQHRPGVVVLDLNMPRLGGLETLKRIRPFDPTIRV' A
#
# COMPACT_ATOMS: atom_id res chain seq x y z
N MET A 1 2.88 0.86 1.36
CA MET A 1 2.98 -0.60 1.49
C MET A 1 1.77 -1.09 2.26
N VAL A 2 1.04 -2.02 1.67
CA VAL A 2 -0.26 -2.47 2.13
C VAL A 2 -0.21 -3.98 2.25
N ASP A 3 -0.26 -4.45 3.48
CA ASP A 3 -0.09 -5.86 3.86
C ASP A 3 -0.75 -6.00 5.23
N ASP A 4 -1.45 -7.08 5.55
CA ASP A 4 -2.04 -7.28 6.88
C ASP A 4 -1.06 -7.95 7.85
N ASP A 5 -0.07 -8.70 7.36
CA ASP A 5 0.97 -9.34 8.16
C ASP A 5 1.99 -8.30 8.68
N PRO A 6 2.07 -8.09 10.02
CA PRO A 6 3.01 -7.14 10.60
C PRO A 6 4.48 -7.50 10.41
N GLU A 7 4.85 -8.77 10.34
CA GLU A 7 6.24 -9.19 10.15
C GLU A 7 6.68 -8.97 8.72
N ALA A 8 5.88 -9.44 7.74
CA ALA A 8 6.14 -9.20 6.32
C ALA A 8 6.25 -7.71 6.02
N ARG A 9 5.29 -6.93 6.55
CA ARG A 9 5.29 -5.46 6.42
C ARG A 9 6.54 -4.84 7.07
N LYS A 10 6.97 -5.29 8.25
CA LYS A 10 8.18 -4.75 8.88
C LYS A 10 9.44 -5.03 8.04
N VAL A 11 9.62 -6.27 7.59
CA VAL A 11 10.80 -6.69 6.81
C VAL A 11 10.91 -5.87 5.52
N LEU A 12 9.81 -5.77 4.77
CA LEU A 12 9.81 -5.07 3.49
C LEU A 12 9.98 -3.56 3.67
N LYS A 13 9.45 -2.98 4.76
CA LYS A 13 9.66 -1.56 5.10
C LYS A 13 11.12 -1.28 5.34
N ASP A 14 11.75 -2.07 6.21
CA ASP A 14 13.14 -1.87 6.61
C ASP A 14 14.04 -2.00 5.36
N PHE A 15 13.79 -2.98 4.50
CA PHE A 15 14.47 -3.17 3.22
C PHE A 15 14.35 -1.98 2.25
N LEU A 16 13.17 -1.38 2.13
CA LEU A 16 12.93 -0.22 1.27
C LEU A 16 13.54 1.06 1.87
N ARG A 17 13.44 1.25 3.19
CA ARG A 17 14.06 2.38 3.89
C ARG A 17 15.58 2.36 3.81
N LEU A 18 16.20 1.18 3.85
CA LEU A 18 17.64 1.02 3.62
C LEU A 18 18.08 1.46 2.22
N ARG A 19 17.17 1.53 1.25
CA ARG A 19 17.40 2.08 -0.09
C ARG A 19 17.11 3.58 -0.20
N GLY A 20 16.86 4.26 0.92
CA GLY A 20 16.54 5.69 0.96
C GLY A 20 15.11 6.02 0.56
N LEU A 21 14.20 5.03 0.50
CA LEU A 21 12.79 5.27 0.15
C LEU A 21 11.97 5.64 1.39
N ALA A 22 11.13 6.66 1.23
CA ALA A 22 10.08 6.95 2.20
C ALA A 22 8.95 5.92 2.05
N VAL A 23 8.57 5.27 3.15
CA VAL A 23 7.56 4.21 3.16
C VAL A 23 6.43 4.57 4.11
N LEU A 24 5.22 4.63 3.55
CA LEU A 24 3.96 4.69 4.29
C LEU A 24 3.40 3.27 4.45
N GLU A 25 2.82 2.98 5.60
CA GLU A 25 2.26 1.67 5.95
C GLU A 25 0.73 1.75 5.98
N ALA A 26 0.08 0.67 5.55
CA ALA A 26 -1.35 0.44 5.71
C ALA A 26 -1.57 -1.04 6.02
N ARG A 27 -2.47 -1.35 6.94
CA ARG A 27 -2.73 -2.72 7.42
C ARG A 27 -3.86 -3.42 6.68
N ASN A 28 -4.53 -2.70 5.78
CA ASN A 28 -5.66 -3.18 4.99
C ASN A 28 -5.96 -2.19 3.86
N GLY A 29 -6.87 -2.57 2.96
CA GLY A 29 -7.28 -1.74 1.83
C GLY A 29 -7.92 -0.39 2.20
N LEU A 30 -8.63 -0.27 3.33
CA LEU A 30 -9.27 1.00 3.73
C LEU A 30 -8.21 2.02 4.17
N GLU A 31 -7.26 1.59 5.01
CA GLU A 31 -6.12 2.42 5.40
C GLU A 31 -5.29 2.83 4.17
N ALA A 32 -5.12 1.92 3.21
CA ALA A 32 -4.42 2.22 1.96
C ALA A 32 -5.12 3.32 1.16
N LEU A 33 -6.45 3.26 1.03
CA LEU A 33 -7.22 4.28 0.31
C LEU A 33 -7.14 5.65 0.99
N LEU A 34 -7.20 5.69 2.32
CA LEU A 34 -7.03 6.92 3.08
C LEU A 34 -5.61 7.49 2.89
N SER A 35 -4.60 6.63 2.98
CA SER A 35 -3.19 7.03 2.83
C SER A 35 -2.88 7.54 1.43
N VAL A 36 -3.40 6.89 0.39
CA VAL A 36 -3.26 7.33 -1.00
C VAL A 36 -3.91 8.70 -1.21
N LYS A 37 -5.11 8.92 -0.64
CA LYS A 37 -5.80 10.21 -0.75
C LYS A 37 -5.04 11.36 -0.09
N GLN A 38 -4.41 11.09 1.06
CA GLN A 38 -3.70 12.11 1.84
C GLN A 38 -2.31 12.40 1.30
N HIS A 39 -1.56 11.37 0.92
CA HIS A 39 -0.12 11.51 0.66
C HIS A 39 0.27 11.37 -0.81
N ARG A 40 -0.64 10.89 -1.67
CA ARG A 40 -0.41 10.67 -3.11
C ARG A 40 0.96 10.01 -3.42
N PRO A 41 1.21 8.79 -2.91
CA PRO A 41 2.47 8.10 -3.13
C PRO A 41 2.64 7.74 -4.61
N GLY A 42 3.87 7.79 -5.14
CA GLY A 42 4.14 7.38 -6.52
C GLY A 42 4.04 5.86 -6.76
N VAL A 43 4.20 5.05 -5.71
CA VAL A 43 4.14 3.58 -5.78
C VAL A 43 3.38 3.01 -4.58
N VAL A 44 2.52 2.02 -4.82
CA VAL A 44 1.78 1.26 -3.81
C VAL A 44 2.12 -0.21 -3.95
N VAL A 45 2.95 -0.74 -3.05
CA VAL A 45 3.11 -2.20 -2.92
C VAL A 45 1.91 -2.75 -2.16
N LEU A 46 1.17 -3.67 -2.77
CA LEU A 46 -0.12 -4.16 -2.29
C LEU A 46 -0.16 -5.68 -2.26
N ASP A 47 -0.42 -6.25 -1.09
CA ASP A 47 -0.75 -7.66 -0.96
C ASP A 47 -2.15 -7.94 -1.54
N LEU A 48 -2.25 -8.99 -2.35
CA LEU A 48 -3.50 -9.44 -2.93
C LEU A 48 -4.32 -10.28 -1.95
N ASN A 49 -3.66 -10.97 -1.02
CA ASN A 49 -4.25 -11.97 -0.13
C ASN A 49 -4.53 -11.43 1.28
N MET A 50 -5.20 -10.28 1.37
CA MET A 50 -5.60 -9.71 2.65
C MET A 50 -7.06 -10.05 3.03
N PRO A 51 -7.36 -10.25 4.32
CA PRO A 51 -8.73 -10.29 4.84
C PRO A 51 -9.42 -8.92 4.71
N ARG A 52 -10.76 -8.91 4.62
CA ARG A 52 -11.63 -7.72 4.43
C ARG A 52 -11.59 -7.16 3.00
N LEU A 53 -11.16 -5.90 2.83
CA LEU A 53 -11.05 -5.28 1.52
C LEU A 53 -9.76 -5.78 0.86
N GLY A 54 -9.90 -6.84 0.06
CA GLY A 54 -8.77 -7.49 -0.61
C GLY A 54 -7.99 -6.57 -1.53
N GLY A 55 -6.78 -6.99 -1.92
CA GLY A 55 -5.87 -6.17 -2.73
C GLY A 55 -6.46 -5.79 -4.08
N LEU A 56 -7.14 -6.71 -4.78
CA LEU A 56 -7.79 -6.40 -6.07
C LEU A 56 -8.85 -5.30 -5.95
N GLU A 57 -9.68 -5.37 -4.92
CA GLU A 57 -10.71 -4.37 -4.64
C GLU A 57 -10.13 -3.01 -4.23
N THR A 58 -8.97 -3.02 -3.58
CA THR A 58 -8.19 -1.82 -3.25
C THR A 58 -7.61 -1.20 -4.52
N LEU A 59 -6.97 -1.98 -5.39
CA LEU A 59 -6.43 -1.54 -6.67
C LEU A 59 -7.51 -0.91 -7.56
N LYS A 60 -8.68 -1.55 -7.69
CA LYS A 60 -9.82 -1.01 -8.46
C LYS A 60 -10.30 0.36 -7.96
N ARG A 61 -10.10 0.67 -6.67
CA ARG A 61 -10.47 1.96 -6.07
C ARG A 61 -9.35 2.99 -6.13
N ILE A 62 -8.08 2.59 -6.13
CA ILE A 62 -6.92 3.49 -6.29
C ILE A 62 -6.82 4.01 -7.72
N ARG A 63 -6.97 3.14 -8.72
CA ARG A 63 -6.69 3.48 -10.12
C ARG A 63 -7.54 4.63 -10.69
N PRO A 64 -8.85 4.75 -10.39
CA PRO A 64 -9.66 5.89 -10.81
C PRO A 64 -9.35 7.19 -10.04
N PHE A 65 -8.76 7.08 -8.84
CA PHE A 65 -8.41 8.24 -8.03
C PHE A 65 -7.19 8.96 -8.60
N ASP A 66 -6.15 8.20 -8.97
CA ASP A 66 -4.97 8.73 -9.61
C ASP A 66 -4.32 7.65 -10.50
N PRO A 67 -4.41 7.78 -11.84
CA PRO A 67 -3.86 6.80 -12.77
C PRO A 67 -2.33 6.84 -12.86
N THR A 68 -1.67 7.83 -12.26
CA THR A 68 -0.20 7.95 -12.26
C THR A 68 0.44 7.07 -11.19
N ILE A 69 -0.32 6.69 -10.16
CA ILE A 69 0.15 5.82 -9.08
C ILE A 69 0.39 4.43 -9.64
N ARG A 70 1.62 3.93 -9.45
CA ARG A 70 1.99 2.55 -9.83
C ARG A 70 1.62 1.60 -8.69
N VAL A 71 0.92 0.52 -9.01
CA VAL A 71 0.61 -0.58 -8.08
C VAL A 71 1.32 -1.83 -8.57
#